data_AF-A0A1R4LN88-F1
#
_entry.id   AF-A0A1R4LN88-F1
#
_cell.length_a   1.000
_cell.length_b   1.000
_cell.length_c   1.000
_cell.angle_alpha   90.00
_cell.angle_beta   90.00
_cell.angle_gamma   90.00
#
_symmetry.space_group_name_H-M   'P 1'
#
loop_
_entity.id
_entity.type
_entity.pdbx_description
1 polymer ?
#
loop_
_entity_poly.entity_id
_entity_poly.type
_entity_poly.pdbx_seq_one_letter_code
_entity_poly.pdbx_strand_id
1 'polypeptide(L)'
;MEGLDILLSMHGTVVYRDDGYWWKIEAWTVPPTRERPHGIRYTMTLHNRFNKRVFGYDNAHAVKPRKNKRFSGKRYDYDHLHRTAIDQGTPYEFQDVYTLLQDFFSGIDATIVAIEGK
;
A
#
# COMPACT_ATOMS: atom_id res chain seq x y z
N MET A 1 0.89 -13.66 -18.89
CA MET A 1 1.54 -13.50 -17.57
C MET A 1 0.71 -12.47 -16.84
N GLU A 2 -0.15 -12.94 -15.93
CA GLU A 2 -1.11 -12.07 -15.25
C GLU A 2 -0.35 -11.23 -14.21
N GLY A 3 -0.69 -9.94 -14.04
CA GLY A 3 0.02 -9.07 -13.10
C GLY A 3 0.04 -9.62 -11.67
N LEU A 4 -0.96 -10.44 -11.31
CA LEU A 4 -1.04 -11.17 -10.04
C LEU A 4 0.20 -12.03 -9.75
N ASP A 5 0.67 -12.78 -10.74
CA ASP A 5 1.80 -13.71 -10.59
C ASP A 5 3.07 -12.95 -10.20
N ILE A 6 3.25 -11.75 -10.77
CA ILE A 6 4.39 -10.88 -10.46
C ILE A 6 4.32 -10.45 -8.99
N LEU A 7 3.20 -9.90 -8.53
CA LEU A 7 3.10 -9.44 -7.14
C LEU A 7 3.24 -10.59 -6.13
N LEU A 8 2.68 -11.77 -6.43
CA LEU A 8 2.86 -12.96 -5.58
C LEU A 8 4.32 -13.43 -5.57
N SER A 9 5.03 -13.37 -6.69
CA SER A 9 6.46 -13.70 -6.74
C SER A 9 7.32 -12.74 -5.91
N MET A 10 6.85 -11.51 -5.67
CA MET A 10 7.51 -10.52 -4.83
C MET A 10 7.18 -10.70 -3.34
N HIS A 11 6.35 -11.67 -2.96
CA HIS A 11 6.02 -11.92 -1.56
C HIS A 11 7.28 -12.19 -0.71
N GLY A 12 7.41 -11.45 0.40
CA GLY A 12 8.54 -11.60 1.32
C GLY A 12 9.79 -10.81 0.90
N THR A 13 9.72 -10.07 -0.22
CA THR A 13 10.83 -9.23 -0.67
C THR A 13 11.08 -8.11 0.33
N VAL A 14 12.34 -7.98 0.76
CA VAL A 14 12.85 -6.87 1.56
C VAL A 14 14.09 -6.35 0.86
N VAL A 15 14.15 -5.04 0.59
CA VAL A 15 15.29 -4.41 -0.05
C VAL A 15 15.77 -3.23 0.79
N TYR A 16 17.05 -3.28 1.15
CA TYR A 16 17.78 -2.21 1.81
C TYR A 16 18.47 -1.36 0.75
N ARG A 17 18.37 -0.04 0.90
CA ARG A 17 19.00 0.95 0.02
C ARG A 17 20.17 1.60 0.73
N ASP A 18 21.10 2.13 -0.04
CA ASP A 18 22.32 2.78 0.47
C ASP A 18 22.04 4.12 1.19
N ASP A 19 20.88 4.73 0.93
CA ASP A 19 20.38 5.95 1.59
C ASP A 19 19.81 5.68 3.00
N GLY A 20 19.86 4.43 3.47
CA GLY A 20 19.37 4.01 4.77
C GLY A 20 17.86 3.75 4.83
N TYR A 21 17.16 3.84 3.70
CA TYR A 21 15.78 3.41 3.59
C TYR A 21 15.69 1.93 3.24
N TRP A 22 14.57 1.30 3.58
CA TRP A 22 14.27 -0.04 3.11
C TRP A 22 12.77 -0.20 2.88
N TRP A 23 12.42 -1.04 1.92
CA TRP A 23 11.04 -1.35 1.62
C TRP A 23 10.78 -2.85 1.68
N LYS A 24 9.51 -3.19 1.92
CA LYS A 24 9.04 -4.57 2.02
C LYS A 24 7.73 -4.75 1.29
N ILE A 25 7.60 -5.86 0.59
CA ILE A 25 6.39 -6.31 -0.09
C ILE A 25 5.97 -7.66 0.48
N GLU A 26 4.71 -7.73 0.92
CA GLU A 26 4.05 -8.98 1.25
C GLU A 26 2.73 -9.06 0.50
N ALA A 27 2.54 -10.13 -0.26
CA ALA A 27 1.29 -10.38 -0.99
C ALA A 27 0.83 -11.83 -0.80
N TRP A 28 -0.48 -12.05 -0.74
CA TRP A 28 -1.08 -13.37 -0.59
C TRP A 28 -2.33 -13.48 -1.45
N THR A 29 -2.58 -14.66 -2.00
CA THR A 29 -3.88 -15.01 -2.56
C THR A 29 -4.88 -15.20 -1.44
N VAL A 30 -6.05 -14.61 -1.58
CA VAL A 30 -7.20 -14.76 -0.68
C VAL A 30 -8.44 -15.09 -1.50
N PRO A 31 -9.45 -15.78 -0.93
CA PRO A 31 -10.72 -15.97 -1.62
C PRO A 31 -11.28 -14.62 -2.09
N PRO A 32 -11.65 -14.48 -3.38
CA PRO A 32 -12.26 -13.26 -3.87
C PRO A 32 -13.52 -12.92 -3.07
N THR A 33 -13.60 -11.68 -2.60
CA THR A 33 -14.81 -11.15 -1.94
C THR A 33 -15.36 -10.00 -2.78
N ARG A 34 -16.57 -9.53 -2.47
CA ARG A 34 -17.12 -8.31 -3.10
C ARG A 34 -16.21 -7.09 -2.93
N GLU A 35 -15.38 -7.12 -1.91
CA GLU A 35 -14.50 -6.03 -1.50
C GLU A 35 -13.09 -6.19 -2.09
N ARG A 36 -12.70 -7.42 -2.43
CA ARG A 36 -11.44 -7.77 -3.08
C ARG A 36 -11.74 -8.74 -4.22
N PRO A 37 -12.34 -8.27 -5.33
CA PRO A 37 -12.73 -9.15 -6.44
C PRO A 37 -11.52 -9.81 -7.10
N HIS A 38 -10.32 -9.23 -6.94
CA HIS A 38 -9.07 -9.74 -7.46
C HIS A 38 -8.47 -10.88 -6.60
N GLY A 39 -9.00 -11.13 -5.40
CA GLY A 39 -8.50 -12.21 -4.54
C GLY A 39 -7.07 -12.02 -4.04
N ILE A 40 -6.66 -10.77 -3.81
CA ILE A 40 -5.30 -10.43 -3.33
C ILE A 40 -5.37 -9.68 -2.01
N ARG A 41 -4.53 -10.08 -1.07
CA ARG A 41 -4.17 -9.27 0.09
C ARG A 41 -2.71 -8.82 -0.05
N TYR A 42 -2.42 -7.55 0.16
CA TYR A 42 -1.05 -7.04 0.12
C TYR A 42 -0.77 -6.00 1.21
N THR A 43 0.51 -5.92 1.57
CA THR A 43 1.13 -4.93 2.44
C THR A 43 2.47 -4.53 1.83
N MET A 44 2.61 -3.26 1.45
CA MET A 44 3.80 -2.70 0.82
C MET A 44 4.22 -1.47 1.62
N THR A 45 5.44 -1.46 2.15
CA THR A 45 5.86 -0.41 3.09
C THR A 45 7.27 0.08 2.83
N LEU A 46 7.50 1.37 3.08
CA LEU A 46 8.80 2.03 3.10
C LEU A 46 9.10 2.47 4.53
N HIS A 47 10.32 2.19 4.96
CA HIS A 47 10.85 2.52 6.28
C HIS A 47 12.14 3.32 6.13
N ASN A 48 12.38 4.21 7.09
CA ASN A 48 13.64 4.95 7.18
C ASN A 48 14.69 4.19 8.01
N ARG A 49 15.89 4.78 8.15
CA ARG A 49 17.02 4.23 8.92
C ARG A 49 16.72 3.96 10.41
N PHE A 50 15.65 4.52 10.94
CA PHE A 50 15.18 4.32 12.32
C PHE A 50 14.05 3.29 12.41
N ASN A 51 13.84 2.49 11.36
CA ASN A 51 12.74 1.51 11.24
C ASN A 51 11.34 2.12 11.42
N LYS A 52 11.18 3.40 11.11
CA LYS A 52 9.87 4.06 11.12
C LYS A 52 9.26 3.97 9.73
N ARG A 53 8.03 3.43 9.64
CA ARG A 53 7.23 3.47 8.40
C ARG A 53 6.98 4.92 8.02
N VAL A 54 7.45 5.31 6.83
CA VAL A 54 7.25 6.66 6.27
C VAL A 54 6.23 6.65 5.15
N PHE A 55 6.04 5.51 4.47
CA PHE A 55 5.09 5.36 3.38
C PHE A 55 4.61 3.91 3.27
N GLY A 56 3.44 3.68 2.67
CA GLY A 56 3.06 2.32 2.26
C GLY A 56 1.61 2.17 1.84
N TYR A 57 1.34 1.12 1.07
CA TYR A 57 0.02 0.65 0.72
C TYR A 57 -0.33 -0.60 1.50
N ASP A 58 -1.55 -0.68 1.99
CA ASP A 58 -2.09 -1.93 2.50
C ASP A 58 -3.56 -2.03 2.17
N ASN A 59 -4.00 -3.26 1.91
CA ASN A 59 -5.42 -3.56 1.73
C ASN A 59 -5.95 -4.54 2.77
N ALA A 60 -5.14 -4.83 3.79
CA ALA A 60 -5.40 -5.84 4.82
C ALA A 60 -6.57 -5.47 5.75
N HIS A 61 -6.90 -4.19 5.87
CA HIS A 61 -7.97 -3.69 6.73
C HIS A 61 -8.78 -2.59 6.02
N ALA A 62 -10.10 -2.60 6.21
CA ALA A 62 -10.93 -1.47 5.80
C ALA A 62 -10.66 -0.26 6.73
N VAL A 63 -10.45 0.92 6.15
CA VAL A 63 -10.49 2.19 6.89
C VAL A 63 -11.87 2.33 7.48
N LYS A 64 -11.93 2.43 8.80
CA LYS A 64 -13.17 2.81 9.48
C LYS A 64 -13.54 4.21 8.97
N PRO A 65 -14.71 4.39 8.32
CA PRO A 65 -15.12 5.71 7.86
C PRO A 65 -15.15 6.67 9.06
N ARG A 66 -14.67 7.90 8.86
CA ARG A 66 -14.78 8.95 9.89
C ARG A 66 -16.23 9.01 10.34
N LYS A 67 -16.48 8.85 11.65
CA LYS A 67 -17.79 9.09 12.28
C LYS A 67 -18.16 10.55 12.04
N ASN A 68 -18.71 10.89 10.88
CA ASN A 68 -19.43 12.12 10.54
C ASN A 68 -19.63 12.19 9.02
N LYS A 69 -20.64 11.47 8.51
CA LYS A 69 -21.64 12.00 7.57
C LYS A 69 -22.64 10.91 7.20
N ARG A 70 -23.87 11.37 7.02
CA ARG A 70 -25.12 10.63 6.90
C ARG A 70 -25.10 9.66 5.69
N PHE A 71 -25.75 8.51 5.87
CA PHE A 71 -26.22 7.56 4.85
C PHE A 71 -25.83 7.84 3.39
N SER A 72 -24.89 7.06 2.86
CA SER A 72 -24.84 6.62 1.46
C SER A 72 -24.08 5.28 1.43
N GLY A 73 -24.41 4.38 0.49
CA GLY A 73 -24.02 2.97 0.50
C GLY A 73 -22.54 2.73 0.86
N LYS A 74 -22.32 1.89 1.88
CA LYS A 74 -21.00 1.52 2.37
C LYS A 74 -20.18 0.86 1.26
N ARG A 75 -19.33 1.63 0.58
CA ARG A 75 -18.09 1.11 0.01
C ARG A 75 -17.08 1.06 1.15
N TYR A 76 -16.77 -0.16 1.59
CA TYR A 76 -15.59 -0.38 2.38
C TYR A 76 -14.44 -0.33 1.38
N ASP A 77 -13.81 0.83 1.26
CA ASP A 77 -12.54 0.90 0.54
C ASP A 77 -11.54 0.16 1.43
N TYR A 78 -10.87 -0.86 0.89
CA TYR A 78 -9.86 -1.63 1.62
C TYR A 78 -8.46 -1.18 1.26
N ASP A 79 -8.23 -0.80 0.01
CA ASP A 79 -6.92 -0.35 -0.44
C ASP A 79 -6.66 1.07 0.05
N HIS A 80 -5.57 1.27 0.80
CA HIS A 80 -5.23 2.56 1.39
C HIS A 80 -3.76 2.93 1.23
N LEU A 81 -3.53 4.22 1.08
CA LEU A 81 -2.22 4.86 1.03
C LEU A 81 -1.94 5.59 2.35
N HIS A 82 -0.86 5.24 3.04
CA HIS A 82 -0.35 5.99 4.17
C HIS A 82 0.82 6.86 3.75
N ARG A 83 0.66 8.18 3.82
CA ARG A 83 1.74 9.14 3.50
C ARG A 83 2.63 9.48 4.69
N THR A 84 2.19 9.19 5.91
CA THR A 84 2.98 9.36 7.14
C THR A 84 2.60 8.31 8.18
N ALA A 85 3.44 8.11 9.20
CA ALA A 85 3.18 7.18 10.31
C ALA A 85 1.90 7.49 11.12
N ILE A 86 1.35 8.71 11.01
CA ILE A 86 0.18 9.18 11.76
C ILE A 86 -1.05 9.31 10.84
N ASP A 87 -0.86 9.12 9.53
CA ASP A 87 -1.93 9.24 8.54
C ASP A 87 -2.95 8.11 8.71
N GLN A 88 -4.24 8.44 8.65
CA GLN A 88 -5.33 7.48 8.80
C GLN A 88 -5.51 6.58 7.57
N GLY A 89 -4.77 6.84 6.49
CA GLY A 89 -4.89 6.13 5.22
C GLY A 89 -5.86 6.86 4.30
N THR A 90 -5.40 7.19 3.10
CA THR A 90 -6.26 7.71 2.02
C THR A 90 -6.73 6.53 1.17
N PRO A 91 -8.03 6.42 0.81
CA PRO A 91 -8.50 5.41 -0.12
C PRO A 91 -7.67 5.39 -1.41
N TYR A 92 -7.27 4.20 -1.84
CA TYR A 92 -6.61 3.92 -3.10
C TYR A 92 -7.61 3.15 -3.98
N GLU A 93 -7.75 3.54 -5.24
CA GLU A 93 -8.59 2.80 -6.19
C GLU A 93 -7.71 1.79 -6.90
N PHE A 94 -7.82 0.51 -6.52
CA PHE A 94 -7.08 -0.55 -7.19
C PHE A 94 -7.58 -0.69 -8.64
N GLN A 95 -6.70 -0.42 -9.59
CA GLN A 95 -6.95 -0.60 -11.02
C GLN A 95 -6.41 -1.95 -11.50
N ASP A 96 -5.11 -2.15 -11.36
CA ASP A 96 -4.42 -3.40 -11.65
C ASP A 96 -3.10 -3.46 -10.87
N VAL A 97 -2.46 -4.64 -10.90
CA VAL A 97 -1.23 -4.90 -10.16
C VAL A 97 -0.04 -4.10 -10.69
N TYR A 98 0.02 -3.84 -12.00
CA TYR A 98 1.13 -3.10 -12.60
C TYR A 98 1.11 -1.65 -12.12
N THR A 99 -0.08 -1.04 -12.13
CA THR A 99 -0.33 0.31 -11.63
C THR A 99 -0.03 0.39 -10.13
N LEU A 100 -0.48 -0.59 -9.33
CA LEU A 100 -0.17 -0.65 -7.90
C LEU A 100 1.36 -0.64 -7.62
N LEU A 101 2.11 -1.47 -8.33
CA LEU A 101 3.57 -1.54 -8.19
C LEU A 101 4.23 -0.23 -8.63
N GLN A 102 3.82 0.31 -9.78
CA GLN A 102 4.35 1.55 -10.31
C GLN A 102 4.10 2.74 -9.36
N ASP A 103 2.88 2.85 -8.84
CA ASP A 103 2.50 3.88 -7.87
C ASP A 103 3.29 3.73 -6.56
N PHE A 104 3.52 2.50 -6.10
CA PHE A 104 4.35 2.24 -4.93
C PHE A 104 5.78 2.74 -5.09
N PHE A 105 6.45 2.36 -6.17
CA PHE A 105 7.84 2.79 -6.38
C PHE A 105 7.95 4.29 -6.64
N SER A 106 7.04 4.86 -7.43
CA SER A 106 6.97 6.31 -7.64
C SER A 106 6.71 7.06 -6.33
N GLY A 107 5.85 6.51 -5.46
CA GLY A 107 5.55 7.04 -4.14
C GLY A 107 6.72 6.94 -3.15
N ILE A 108 7.56 5.91 -3.26
CA ILE A 108 8.83 5.82 -2.51
C ILE A 108 9.72 7.00 -2.88
N ASP A 109 9.99 7.20 -4.18
CA ASP A 109 10.89 8.25 -4.63
C ASP A 109 10.36 9.64 -4.24
N ALA A 110 9.06 9.89 -4.45
CA ALA A 110 8.43 11.13 -4.04
C ALA A 110 8.48 11.37 -2.51
N THR A 111 8.31 10.32 -1.72
CA THR A 111 8.38 10.42 -0.24
C THR A 111 9.80 10.75 0.22
N ILE A 112 10.81 10.07 -0.34
CA ILE A 112 12.22 10.34 0.00
C ILE A 112 12.57 11.78 -0.38
N VAL A 113 12.23 12.22 -1.59
CA VAL A 113 12.44 13.62 -2.02
C VAL A 113 11.75 14.61 -1.09
N ALA A 114 10.53 14.34 -0.64
CA ALA A 114 9.80 15.23 0.27
C ALA A 114 10.39 15.29 1.69
N ILE A 115 11.09 14.24 2.13
CA ILE A 115 11.74 14.17 3.44
C ILE A 115 13.14 14.80 3.40
N GLU A 116 13.95 14.43 2.40
CA GLU A 116 15.38 14.80 2.30
C GLU A 116 15.59 16.11 1.52
N GLY A 117 14.65 16.50 0.63
CA GLY A 117 14.70 17.75 -0.13
C GLY A 117 14.24 18.99 0.64
N LYS A 118 14.21 18.92 1.99
CA LYS A 118 13.87 20.01 2.90
C LYS A 118 15.07 20.49 3.68
#